data_AF-A0A1I6TRM2-F1
#
_entry.id   AF-A0A1I6TRM2-F1
#
_cell.length_a   1.000
_cell.length_b   1.000
_cell.length_c   1.000
_cell.angle_alpha   90.00
_cell.angle_beta   90.00
_cell.angle_gamma   90.00
#
_symmetry.space_group_name_H-M   'P 1'
#
loop_
_entity.id
_entity.type
_entity.pdbx_description
1 polymer ?
#
loop_
_entity_poly.entity_id
_entity_poly.type
_entity_poly.pdbx_seq_one_letter_code
_entity_poly.pdbx_strand_id
1 'polypeptide(L)'
;MKIGFISFIVLYISSLAISILPSYFKQKNNKSYRGLGASGAVSAIVFAYVLVNPMNFMGIMFIPVMLPAFLFGIIFLLVSFYLDRKQTGRINHSAHISGGIYGLLYMIVVFFTLEDINLPALFLDRIKIDSISDLFYFGI
;
A
#
# COMPACT_ATOMS: atom_id res chain seq x y z
N MET A 1 21.66 4.32 -8.50
CA MET A 1 21.50 2.92 -8.03
C MET A 1 21.63 2.74 -6.51
N LYS A 2 22.63 3.35 -5.84
CA LYS A 2 22.83 3.18 -4.38
C LYS A 2 21.68 3.75 -3.50
N ILE A 3 21.14 4.92 -3.82
CA ILE A 3 20.08 5.59 -3.03
C ILE A 3 18.79 4.76 -3.03
N GLY A 4 18.30 4.33 -4.20
CA GLY A 4 17.08 3.51 -4.28
C GLY A 4 17.16 2.20 -3.50
N PHE A 5 18.32 1.53 -3.50
CA PHE A 5 18.53 0.31 -2.71
C PHE A 5 18.44 0.59 -1.19
N ILE A 6 19.11 1.64 -0.72
CA ILE A 6 19.06 2.04 0.70
C ILE A 6 17.62 2.45 1.07
N SER A 7 16.96 3.25 0.24
CA SER A 7 15.59 3.69 0.47
C SER A 7 14.61 2.52 0.51
N PHE A 8 14.81 1.48 -0.29
CA PHE A 8 14.01 0.26 -0.24
C PHE A 8 14.20 -0.50 1.08
N ILE A 9 15.45 -0.70 1.53
CA ILE A 9 15.73 -1.37 2.80
C ILE A 9 15.11 -0.58 3.96
N VAL A 10 15.30 0.73 3.97
CA VAL A 10 14.74 1.60 5.01
C VAL A 10 13.22 1.50 5.00
N LEU A 11 12.56 1.62 3.84
CA LEU A 11 11.11 1.45 3.70
C LEU A 11 10.64 0.11 4.27
N TYR A 12 11.28 -0.99 3.86
CA TYR A 12 10.88 -2.32 4.27
C TYR A 12 11.04 -2.54 5.78
N ILE A 13 12.21 -2.23 6.35
CA ILE A 13 12.48 -2.47 7.77
C ILE A 13 11.67 -1.56 8.68
N SER A 14 11.55 -0.26 8.35
CA SER A 14 10.75 0.68 9.13
C SER A 14 9.26 0.35 9.08
N SER A 15 8.74 -0.07 7.91
CA SER A 15 7.33 -0.44 7.76
C SER A 15 6.96 -1.71 8.52
N LEU A 16 7.89 -2.66 8.73
CA LEU A 16 7.65 -3.81 9.62
C LEU A 16 7.27 -3.35 11.03
N ALA A 17 7.97 -2.35 11.56
CA ALA A 17 7.70 -1.81 12.89
C ALA A 17 6.45 -0.91 12.92
N ILE A 18 6.29 -0.03 11.93
CA ILE A 18 5.21 0.97 11.94
C ILE A 18 3.85 0.34 11.65
N SER A 19 3.79 -0.63 10.73
CA SER A 19 2.53 -1.28 10.36
C SER A 19 1.88 -2.05 11.51
N ILE A 20 2.64 -2.54 12.49
CA ILE A 20 2.04 -3.29 13.61
C ILE A 20 1.51 -2.37 14.73
N LEU A 21 1.90 -1.09 14.77
CA LEU A 21 1.58 -0.18 15.87
C LEU A 21 0.08 -0.11 16.21
N PRO A 22 -0.85 0.05 15.25
CA PRO A 22 -2.27 0.13 15.57
C PRO A 22 -2.79 -1.14 16.25
N SER A 23 -2.46 -2.31 15.69
CA SER A 23 -2.86 -3.60 16.25
C SER A 23 -2.21 -3.87 17.60
N TYR A 24 -0.94 -3.47 17.78
CA TYR A 24 -0.25 -3.54 19.05
C TYR A 24 -1.00 -2.72 20.11
N PHE A 25 -1.31 -1.45 19.86
CA PHE A 25 -2.02 -0.63 20.85
C PHE A 25 -3.43 -1.14 21.15
N LYS A 26 -4.13 -1.70 20.15
CA LYS A 26 -5.46 -2.30 20.31
C LYS A 26 -5.44 -3.61 21.08
N GLN A 27 -4.39 -4.42 20.94
CA GLN A 27 -4.34 -5.80 21.45
C GLN A 27 -3.27 -6.04 22.52
N LYS A 28 -2.53 -5.01 22.97
CA LYS A 28 -1.44 -5.12 23.96
C LYS A 28 -1.85 -5.83 25.26
N ASN A 29 -3.13 -5.77 25.63
CA ASN A 29 -3.68 -6.41 26.82
C ASN A 29 -4.35 -7.78 26.53
N ASN A 30 -4.42 -8.21 25.28
CA ASN A 30 -5.02 -9.47 24.86
C ASN A 30 -3.94 -10.54 24.65
N LYS A 31 -3.71 -11.36 25.68
CA LYS A 31 -2.69 -12.44 25.65
C LYS A 31 -2.95 -13.53 24.60
N SER A 32 -4.19 -13.65 24.12
CA SER A 32 -4.56 -14.62 23.10
C SER A 32 -4.33 -14.11 21.67
N TYR A 33 -4.12 -12.80 21.51
CA TYR A 33 -3.85 -12.19 20.20
C TYR A 33 -2.41 -12.48 19.76
N ARG A 34 -2.26 -12.88 18.49
CA ARG A 34 -0.96 -13.06 17.84
C ARG A 34 -0.99 -12.40 16.48
N GLY A 35 -0.30 -11.27 16.35
CA GLY A 35 -0.04 -10.62 15.07
C GLY A 35 1.37 -10.94 14.62
N LEU A 36 1.52 -11.73 13.55
CA LEU A 36 2.80 -12.04 12.92
C LEU A 36 2.67 -11.86 11.41
N GLY A 37 3.69 -11.31 10.77
CA GLY A 37 3.79 -11.29 9.30
C GLY A 37 4.47 -10.05 8.74
N ALA A 38 5.11 -10.22 7.59
CA ALA A 38 5.73 -9.14 6.82
C ALA A 38 4.75 -8.40 5.90
N SER A 39 3.48 -8.80 5.88
CA SER A 39 2.50 -8.31 4.90
C SER A 39 2.18 -6.82 5.03
N GLY A 40 2.33 -6.21 6.21
CA GLY A 40 2.26 -4.75 6.37
C GLY A 40 3.39 -4.02 5.63
N ALA A 41 4.62 -4.57 5.66
CA ALA A 41 5.74 -4.02 4.89
C ALA A 41 5.56 -4.24 3.37
N VAL A 42 4.98 -5.38 2.97
CA VAL A 42 4.59 -5.61 1.57
C VAL A 42 3.53 -4.59 1.14
N SER A 43 2.52 -4.30 1.96
CA SER A 43 1.54 -3.23 1.67
C SER A 43 2.23 -1.86 1.52
N ALA A 44 3.24 -1.54 2.33
CA ALA A 44 3.99 -0.30 2.17
C ALA A 44 4.67 -0.21 0.79
N ILE A 45 5.29 -1.30 0.31
CA ILE A 45 5.90 -1.34 -1.02
C ILE A 45 4.83 -1.23 -2.13
N VAL A 46 3.71 -1.92 -2.00
CA VAL A 46 2.61 -1.85 -2.98
C VAL A 46 2.10 -0.42 -3.10
N PHE A 47 1.83 0.26 -1.98
CA PHE A 47 1.33 1.64 -2.01
C PHE A 47 2.41 2.65 -2.45
N ALA A 48 3.67 2.40 -2.13
CA ALA A 48 4.79 3.15 -2.72
C ALA A 48 4.78 3.06 -4.25
N TYR A 49 4.55 1.86 -4.80
CA TYR A 49 4.43 1.68 -6.24
C TYR A 49 3.17 2.36 -6.81
N VAL A 50 2.02 2.22 -6.15
CA VAL A 50 0.75 2.87 -6.57
C VAL A 50 0.94 4.38 -6.72
N LEU A 51 1.66 5.01 -5.78
CA LEU A 51 1.93 6.44 -5.82
C LEU A 51 2.83 6.85 -7.00
N VAL A 52 3.82 6.02 -7.35
CA VAL A 52 4.74 6.33 -8.46
C VAL A 52 4.10 6.01 -9.81
N ASN A 53 3.35 4.92 -9.93
CA ASN A 53 2.80 4.42 -11.20
C ASN A 53 1.27 4.21 -11.11
N PRO A 54 0.47 5.27 -10.97
CA PRO A 54 -0.97 5.16 -10.70
C PRO A 54 -1.76 4.44 -11.79
N MET A 55 -1.34 4.57 -13.04
CA MET A 55 -2.05 4.01 -14.21
C MET A 55 -1.60 2.60 -14.60
N ASN A 56 -0.57 2.04 -13.96
CA ASN A 56 -0.16 0.67 -14.25
C ASN A 56 -1.23 -0.31 -13.77
N PHE A 57 -1.56 -1.31 -14.59
CA PHE A 57 -2.58 -2.29 -14.24
C PHE A 57 -2.09 -3.25 -13.14
N MET A 58 -2.93 -3.43 -12.13
CA MET A 58 -2.80 -4.39 -11.04
C MET A 58 -4.02 -5.30 -11.00
N GLY A 59 -3.81 -6.56 -10.66
CA GLY A 59 -4.88 -7.55 -10.55
C GLY A 59 -4.65 -8.51 -9.40
N ILE A 60 -5.65 -9.34 -9.17
CA ILE A 60 -5.52 -10.50 -8.29
C ILE A 60 -5.07 -11.68 -9.15
N MET A 61 -4.07 -12.42 -8.68
CA MET A 61 -3.54 -13.57 -9.41
C MET A 61 -4.67 -14.53 -9.81
N PHE A 62 -4.66 -14.97 -11.08
CA PHE A 62 -5.67 -15.84 -11.71
C PHE A 62 -7.07 -15.25 -11.92
N ILE A 63 -7.32 -14.00 -11.54
CA ILE A 63 -8.54 -13.28 -11.91
C ILE A 63 -8.21 -12.44 -13.16
N PRO A 64 -8.85 -12.69 -14.31
CA PRO A 64 -8.53 -12.01 -15.57
C PRO A 64 -9.11 -10.60 -15.66
N VAL A 65 -9.04 -9.85 -14.55
CA VAL A 65 -9.52 -8.48 -14.43
C VAL A 65 -8.46 -7.69 -13.68
N MET A 66 -7.92 -6.68 -14.34
CA MET A 66 -6.93 -5.77 -13.79
C MET A 66 -7.47 -4.34 -13.81
N LEU A 67 -7.10 -3.57 -12.81
CA LEU A 67 -7.49 -2.17 -12.61
C LEU A 67 -6.22 -1.32 -12.51
N PRO A 68 -6.25 -0.03 -12.88
CA PRO A 68 -5.17 0.89 -12.57
C PRO A 68 -4.77 0.84 -11.10
N ALA A 69 -3.47 0.94 -10.82
CA ALA A 69 -2.90 0.82 -9.49
C ALA A 69 -3.58 1.76 -8.48
N PHE A 70 -3.91 3.00 -8.87
CA PHE A 70 -4.61 3.94 -7.99
C PHE A 70 -5.98 3.40 -7.56
N LEU A 71 -6.75 2.85 -8.50
CA LEU A 71 -8.09 2.32 -8.26
C LEU A 71 -8.01 1.02 -7.45
N PHE A 72 -7.07 0.14 -7.80
CA PHE A 72 -6.78 -1.08 -7.03
C PHE A 72 -6.41 -0.74 -5.58
N GLY A 73 -5.54 0.25 -5.37
CA GLY A 73 -5.13 0.71 -4.03
C GLY A 73 -6.30 1.26 -3.21
N ILE A 74 -7.19 2.06 -3.81
CA ILE A 74 -8.40 2.57 -3.15
C ILE A 74 -9.31 1.41 -2.73
N ILE A 75 -9.61 0.48 -3.64
CA ILE A 75 -10.45 -0.70 -3.36
C ILE A 75 -9.82 -1.53 -2.25
N PHE A 76 -8.52 -1.78 -2.31
CA PHE A 76 -7.77 -2.52 -1.29
C PHE A 76 -7.94 -1.88 0.10
N LEU A 77 -7.80 -0.56 0.23
CA LEU A 77 -7.99 0.12 1.51
C LEU A 77 -9.43 0.00 1.99
N LEU A 78 -10.42 0.28 1.14
CA LEU A 78 -11.83 0.21 1.51
C LEU A 78 -12.24 -1.18 2.01
N VAL A 79 -11.84 -2.23 1.27
CA VAL A 79 -12.08 -3.61 1.67
C VAL A 79 -11.36 -3.95 2.97
N SER A 80 -10.09 -3.53 3.11
CA SER A 80 -9.32 -3.78 4.34
C SER A 80 -9.95 -3.09 5.55
N PHE A 81 -10.41 -1.84 5.42
CA PHE A 81 -11.10 -1.11 6.50
C PHE A 81 -12.40 -1.82 6.90
N TYR A 82 -13.17 -2.29 5.94
CA TYR A 82 -14.40 -3.03 6.19
C TYR A 82 -14.14 -4.34 6.96
N LEU A 83 -13.12 -5.11 6.54
CA LEU A 83 -12.76 -6.37 7.18
C LEU A 83 -12.13 -6.18 8.56
N ASP A 84 -11.33 -5.13 8.75
CA ASP A 84 -10.75 -4.80 10.07
C ASP A 84 -11.82 -4.53 11.13
N ARG A 85 -12.91 -3.85 10.75
CA ARG A 85 -14.05 -3.59 11.65
C ARG A 85 -14.77 -4.87 12.04
N LYS A 86 -14.92 -5.82 11.12
CA LYS A 86 -15.57 -7.11 11.39
C LYS A 86 -14.76 -8.01 12.33
N GLN A 87 -13.44 -7.81 12.42
CA GLN A 87 -12.53 -8.64 13.21
C GLN A 87 -12.67 -10.15 12.92
N THR A 88 -13.04 -10.50 11.69
CA THR A 88 -13.24 -11.88 11.26
C THR A 88 -11.94 -12.47 10.71
N GLY A 89 -11.60 -13.68 11.13
CA GLY A 89 -10.46 -14.42 10.61
C GLY A 89 -9.13 -14.13 11.32
N ARG A 90 -8.03 -14.56 10.71
CA ARG A 90 -6.67 -14.50 11.27
C ARG A 90 -5.77 -13.47 10.57
N ILE A 91 -6.37 -12.59 9.75
CA ILE A 91 -5.65 -11.60 8.94
C ILE A 91 -5.65 -10.26 9.69
N ASN A 92 -4.47 -9.64 9.79
CA ASN A 92 -4.31 -8.35 10.43
C ASN A 92 -4.51 -7.19 9.43
N HIS A 93 -5.76 -6.87 9.13
CA HIS A 93 -6.12 -5.83 8.16
C HIS A 93 -5.63 -4.44 8.58
N SER A 94 -5.67 -4.12 9.89
CA SER A 94 -5.10 -2.87 10.42
C SER A 94 -3.61 -2.70 10.07
N ALA A 95 -2.82 -3.78 10.06
CA ALA A 95 -1.42 -3.73 9.64
C ALA A 95 -1.24 -3.49 8.14
N HIS A 96 -2.12 -4.03 7.29
CA HIS A 96 -2.09 -3.76 5.85
C HIS A 96 -2.41 -2.30 5.55
N ILE A 97 -3.42 -1.75 6.22
CA ILE A 97 -3.84 -0.35 6.06
C ILE A 97 -2.72 0.60 6.49
N SER A 98 -2.22 0.44 7.71
CA SER A 98 -1.18 1.31 8.26
C SER A 98 0.15 1.16 7.51
N GLY A 99 0.49 -0.05 7.06
CA GLY A 99 1.62 -0.28 6.16
C GLY A 99 1.47 0.47 4.84
N GLY A 100 0.31 0.37 4.18
CA GLY A 100 0.02 1.10 2.94
C GLY A 100 0.12 2.63 3.10
N ILE A 101 -0.50 3.18 4.15
CA ILE A 101 -0.42 4.61 4.47
C ILE A 101 1.03 5.04 4.73
N TYR A 102 1.78 4.24 5.49
CA TYR A 102 3.18 4.52 5.76
C TYR A 102 4.01 4.54 4.46
N GLY A 103 3.78 3.59 3.55
CA GLY A 103 4.45 3.55 2.25
C GLY A 103 4.21 4.80 1.40
N LEU A 104 2.97 5.30 1.37
CA LEU A 104 2.64 6.57 0.71
C LEU A 104 3.45 7.73 1.32
N LEU A 105 3.36 7.90 2.64
CA LEU A 105 4.03 9.00 3.35
C LEU A 105 5.55 8.93 3.18
N TYR A 106 6.12 7.73 3.30
CA TYR A 106 7.54 7.51 3.11
C TYR A 106 8.01 7.98 1.73
N MET A 107 7.31 7.57 0.68
CA MET A 107 7.67 7.95 -0.70
C MET A 107 7.52 9.45 -0.94
N ILE A 108 6.47 10.07 -0.39
CA ILE A 108 6.30 11.53 -0.47
C ILE A 108 7.50 12.23 0.17
N VAL A 109 7.90 11.83 1.38
CA VAL A 109 9.03 12.44 2.09
C VAL A 109 10.34 12.20 1.35
N VAL A 110 10.62 10.97 0.91
CA VAL A 110 11.86 10.66 0.20
C VAL A 110 11.98 11.46 -1.10
N PHE A 111 10.93 11.50 -1.93
CA PHE A 111 10.98 12.25 -3.19
C PHE A 111 11.06 13.76 -2.97
N PHE A 112 10.33 14.28 -1.99
CA PHE A 112 10.38 15.69 -1.66
C PHE A 112 11.77 16.11 -1.14
N THR A 113 12.41 15.28 -0.32
CA THR A 113 13.67 15.66 0.37
C THR A 113 14.93 15.31 -0.40
N LEU A 114 14.93 14.23 -1.19
CA LEU A 114 16.13 13.76 -1.89
C LEU A 114 16.14 14.13 -3.37
N GLU A 115 14.97 14.36 -3.97
CA GLU A 115 14.82 14.58 -5.41
C GLU A 115 14.12 15.92 -5.72
N ASP A 116 13.70 16.69 -4.72
CA ASP A 116 12.91 17.93 -4.86
C ASP A 116 11.63 17.75 -5.71
N ILE A 117 11.02 16.57 -5.66
CA ILE A 117 9.82 16.22 -6.44
C ILE A 117 8.57 16.23 -5.55
N ASN A 118 7.55 16.99 -5.96
CA ASN A 118 6.21 16.90 -5.39
C ASN A 118 5.47 15.68 -5.98
N LEU A 119 5.71 14.52 -5.35
CA LEU A 119 5.17 13.25 -5.83
C LEU A 119 3.62 13.19 -5.82
N PRO A 120 2.90 13.78 -4.84
CA PRO A 120 1.43 13.88 -4.90
C PRO A 120 0.90 14.64 -6.12
N ALA A 121 1.50 15.79 -6.47
CA ALA A 121 1.09 16.53 -7.67
C ALA A 121 1.34 15.70 -8.93
N LEU A 122 2.51 15.09 -9.02
CA LEU A 122 2.88 14.21 -10.14
C LEU A 122 1.97 12.99 -10.26
N PHE A 123 1.52 12.43 -9.14
CA PHE A 123 0.55 11.34 -9.11
C PHE A 123 -0.79 11.78 -9.73
N LEU A 124 -1.30 12.96 -9.37
CA LEU A 124 -2.54 13.49 -9.94
C LEU A 124 -2.39 13.76 -11.44
N ASP A 125 -1.28 14.34 -11.88
CA ASP A 125 -1.01 14.63 -13.29
C ASP A 125 -0.89 13.34 -14.14
N ARG A 126 -0.47 12.23 -13.53
CA ARG A 126 -0.34 10.92 -14.19
C ARG A 126 -1.66 10.17 -14.29
N ILE A 127 -2.67 10.51 -13.50
CA ILE A 127 -3.99 9.90 -13.64
C ILE A 127 -4.67 10.51 -14.87
N LYS A 128 -4.83 9.69 -15.90
CA LYS A 128 -5.49 10.06 -17.16
C LYS A 128 -6.47 8.96 -17.53
N ILE A 129 -7.73 9.33 -17.71
CA ILE A 129 -8.83 8.41 -18.00
C ILE A 129 -9.61 9.03 -19.15
N ASP A 130 -9.41 8.50 -20.34
CA ASP A 130 -10.09 8.97 -21.56
C ASP A 130 -11.21 8.01 -21.97
N SER A 131 -11.15 6.76 -21.49
CA SER A 131 -12.02 5.66 -21.90
C SER A 131 -12.22 4.63 -20.77
N ILE A 132 -13.20 3.74 -20.94
CA ILE A 132 -13.44 2.63 -19.99
C ILE A 132 -12.28 1.62 -20.01
N SER A 133 -11.61 1.43 -21.14
CA SER A 133 -10.45 0.53 -21.23
C SER A 133 -9.26 1.01 -20.39
N ASP A 134 -9.21 2.29 -20.04
CA ASP A 134 -8.19 2.81 -19.10
C ASP A 134 -8.46 2.38 -17.65
N LEU A 135 -9.67 1.92 -17.36
CA LEU A 135 -10.09 1.47 -16.02
C LEU A 135 -10.14 -0.05 -15.90
N PHE A 136 -10.40 -0.76 -17.00
CA PHE A 136 -10.57 -2.20 -17.02
C PHE A 136 -9.73 -2.82 -18.11
N TYR A 137 -8.78 -3.66 -17.69
CA TYR A 137 -8.05 -4.55 -18.57
C TYR A 137 -8.46 -5.99 -18.29
N PHE A 138 -8.82 -6.73 -19.34
CA PHE A 138 -9.16 -8.14 -19.27
C PHE A 138 -8.01 -8.96 -19.87
N GLY A 139 -7.34 -9.76 -19.04
CA GLY A 139 -6.17 -10.56 -19.43
C GLY A 139 -5.51 -11.25 -18.23
N ILE A 140 -4.63 -12.21 -18.51
CA ILE A 140 -3.75 -12.88 -17.53
C ILE A 140 -2.30 -12.54 -17.87
#